data_AF-A0A8S3BZ38-F1
#
_entry.id   AF-A0A8S3BZ38-F1
#
_cell.length_a   1.000
_cell.length_b   1.000
_cell.length_c   1.000
_cell.angle_alpha   90.00
_cell.angle_beta   90.00
_cell.angle_gamma   90.00
#
_symmetry.space_group_name_H-M   'P 1'
#
loop_
_entity.id
_entity.type
_entity.pdbx_description
1 polymer ?
#
loop_
_entity_poly.entity_id
_entity_poly.type
_entity_poly.pdbx_seq_one_letter_code
_entity_poly.pdbx_strand_id
1 'polypeptide(L)'
;MVSQGNNITDDTQRVAVRLSNVEIFNVGQAFRLDRYAIHFQRNGNMSESFVKSSSIHLSFNRAIHIQASNYITIESNVIYNIMGSAMFLSDGIEVGHVFRGNLAVFVRSSSSLLNEDLTPAAFWLTNPNNIVELNAVAGATYYGYWYQLSNRTEGLSLLTNPNYCPNRQPFGRFYNNSVHSTGRFGVWIYPEYAPTISGDCNDTRPLQATLEGLIAWNNNKGIEIVMSRTIQVKNAVVFDNADLGIGYITAIEHQEINPSYLRPTFYDTGSGSSVIDSVIIGDTGLASTPIIPSTAGLVVMWDRGLRVRNVAFINFPSNETRAIFGPIILGRCTNRCGGWLVKFSNMTFVNVTIRGKFRWEYDALYYDEDGTLGGQPDSIIMAPDGITNTSSACTPVQNFENALQCPLSEGSWLRISLRHPSQHNLGRLFISDEENSTIIIPWLQEQLTYPNGYSVVSRANQTYTFAFETNIQPKDLCYTGVIYDVAPSDYLIIQHQMNVVPAKADII
;
A
#
# COMPACT_ATOMS: atom_id res chain seq x y z
N MET A 1 0.95 -18.27 -26.54
CA MET A 1 -0.19 -18.15 -27.47
C MET A 1 -1.19 -17.20 -26.83
N VAL A 2 -1.30 -15.99 -27.38
CA VAL A 2 -2.13 -14.90 -26.86
C VAL A 2 -3.58 -15.19 -27.25
N SER A 3 -4.46 -15.35 -26.27
CA SER A 3 -5.90 -15.49 -26.53
C SER A 3 -6.48 -14.14 -26.93
N GLN A 4 -6.87 -14.04 -28.19
CA GLN A 4 -7.74 -12.97 -28.68
C GLN A 4 -9.14 -13.12 -28.05
N GLY A 5 -9.71 -12.00 -27.61
CA GLY A 5 -11.08 -11.95 -27.13
C GLY A 5 -11.55 -10.54 -26.77
N ASN A 6 -12.08 -9.84 -27.80
CA ASN A 6 -13.12 -8.80 -27.77
C ASN A 6 -12.72 -7.40 -28.29
N ASN A 7 -13.01 -7.20 -29.58
CA ASN A 7 -13.39 -5.96 -30.28
C ASN A 7 -12.92 -4.61 -29.71
N ILE A 8 -11.61 -4.36 -29.78
CA ILE A 8 -11.13 -3.02 -30.14
C ILE A 8 -11.36 -2.93 -31.64
N THR A 9 -12.21 -2.01 -32.11
CA THR A 9 -12.29 -1.71 -33.56
C THR A 9 -10.89 -1.45 -34.08
N ASP A 10 -10.47 -2.26 -35.06
CA ASP A 10 -9.14 -2.34 -35.64
C ASP A 10 -8.79 -1.06 -36.42
N ASP A 11 -8.57 0.01 -35.66
CA ASP A 11 -8.03 1.29 -36.13
C ASP A 11 -6.52 1.29 -35.84
N THR A 12 -5.85 0.22 -36.24
CA THR A 12 -4.39 0.11 -36.14
C THR A 12 -3.74 0.99 -37.19
N GLN A 13 -2.91 1.96 -36.77
CA GLN A 13 -2.16 2.86 -37.66
C GLN A 13 -2.98 3.62 -38.72
N ARG A 14 -4.27 3.90 -38.48
CA ARG A 14 -5.07 4.72 -39.41
C ARG A 14 -4.63 6.18 -39.46
N VAL A 15 -4.05 6.66 -38.36
CA VAL A 15 -3.46 8.00 -38.23
C VAL A 15 -2.16 7.85 -37.44
N ALA A 16 -1.12 8.57 -37.86
CA ALA A 16 0.14 8.65 -37.14
C ALA A 16 0.54 10.10 -36.88
N VAL A 17 1.03 10.39 -35.67
CA VAL A 17 1.57 11.69 -35.28
C VAL A 17 2.98 11.49 -34.77
N ARG A 18 3.95 12.17 -35.39
CA ARG A 18 5.38 12.03 -35.10
C ARG A 18 5.98 13.42 -34.88
N LEU A 19 6.12 13.80 -33.61
CA LEU A 19 6.68 15.09 -33.20
C LEU A 19 8.08 14.85 -32.63
N SER A 20 9.09 15.52 -33.19
CA SER A 20 10.46 15.45 -32.69
C SER A 20 11.19 16.77 -32.82
N ASN A 21 11.99 17.13 -31.81
CA ASN A 21 12.81 18.33 -31.81
C ASN A 21 12.01 19.63 -31.99
N VAL A 22 10.80 19.68 -31.42
CA VAL A 22 9.91 20.84 -31.49
C VAL A 22 9.75 21.49 -30.12
N GLU A 23 9.55 22.80 -30.13
CA GLU A 23 9.11 23.56 -28.97
C GLU A 23 7.62 23.88 -29.08
N ILE A 24 6.88 23.56 -28.04
CA ILE A 24 5.45 23.84 -27.90
C ILE A 24 5.28 24.77 -26.69
N PHE A 25 5.09 26.05 -26.98
CA PHE A 25 5.15 27.13 -25.99
C PHE A 25 3.84 27.93 -25.95
N ASN A 26 3.39 28.27 -24.74
CA ASN A 26 2.23 29.16 -24.54
C ASN A 26 0.95 28.61 -25.20
N VAL A 27 0.74 27.31 -24.99
CA VAL A 27 -0.33 26.49 -25.58
C VAL A 27 -1.29 26.00 -24.50
N GLY A 28 -2.26 25.15 -24.89
CA GLY A 28 -3.32 24.70 -24.01
C GLY A 28 -4.32 25.82 -23.74
N GLN A 29 -5.61 25.56 -23.88
CA GLN A 29 -6.62 26.58 -23.62
C GLN A 29 -7.21 26.35 -22.23
N ALA A 30 -7.00 27.29 -21.31
CA ALA A 30 -7.68 27.29 -20.02
C ALA A 30 -9.21 27.33 -20.20
N PHE A 31 -9.95 26.78 -19.24
CA PHE A 31 -11.43 26.79 -19.22
C PHE A 31 -12.08 26.06 -20.39
N ARG A 32 -11.30 25.26 -21.13
CA ARG A 32 -11.79 24.48 -22.27
C ARG A 32 -11.27 23.05 -22.16
N LEU A 33 -12.18 22.14 -21.86
CA LEU A 33 -11.93 20.70 -21.93
C LEU A 33 -11.51 20.31 -23.36
N ASP A 34 -10.71 19.26 -23.50
CA ASP A 34 -10.21 18.74 -24.80
C ASP A 34 -9.34 19.72 -25.62
N ARG A 35 -8.78 20.76 -24.98
CA ARG A 35 -7.86 21.73 -25.59
C ARG A 35 -6.49 21.71 -24.92
N TYR A 36 -5.92 20.51 -24.82
CA TYR A 36 -4.58 20.22 -24.31
C TYR A 36 -3.49 20.64 -25.32
N ALA A 37 -2.23 20.72 -24.88
CA ALA A 37 -1.12 21.03 -25.80
C ALA A 37 -0.95 19.94 -26.87
N ILE A 38 -0.99 18.66 -26.46
CA ILE A 38 -1.09 17.50 -27.34
C ILE A 38 -2.22 16.60 -26.82
N HIS A 39 -3.13 16.21 -27.71
CA HIS A 39 -4.25 15.33 -27.39
C HIS A 39 -4.33 14.18 -28.41
N PHE A 40 -4.02 12.96 -27.97
CA PHE A 40 -4.31 11.73 -28.70
C PHE A 40 -5.69 11.25 -28.28
N GLN A 41 -6.67 11.29 -29.19
CA GLN A 41 -8.07 11.07 -28.84
C GLN A 41 -8.68 9.97 -29.71
N ARG A 42 -8.96 8.82 -29.08
CA ARG A 42 -9.68 7.67 -29.66
C ARG A 42 -9.07 7.20 -31.00
N ASN A 43 -7.75 7.09 -31.05
CA ASN A 43 -7.03 6.74 -32.27
C ASN A 43 -6.72 5.24 -32.39
N GLY A 44 -7.09 4.42 -31.40
CA GLY A 44 -6.77 2.99 -31.41
C GLY A 44 -5.27 2.75 -31.24
N ASN A 45 -4.71 1.81 -32.00
CA ASN A 45 -3.31 1.42 -31.86
C ASN A 45 -2.39 2.33 -32.67
N MET A 46 -1.50 3.06 -31.99
CA MET A 46 -0.62 4.06 -32.56
C MET A 46 0.88 3.79 -32.27
N SER A 47 1.33 2.55 -32.40
CA SER A 47 2.74 2.14 -32.21
C SER A 47 3.81 2.93 -32.98
N GLU A 48 3.49 3.54 -34.12
CA GLU A 48 4.39 4.40 -34.88
C GLU A 48 4.32 5.90 -34.51
N SER A 49 3.43 6.27 -33.57
CA SER A 49 3.27 7.65 -33.12
C SER A 49 4.16 7.96 -31.94
N PHE A 50 4.69 9.18 -31.90
CA PHE A 50 5.58 9.61 -30.84
C PHE A 50 5.63 11.12 -30.63
N VAL A 51 6.06 11.48 -29.42
CA VAL A 51 6.56 12.82 -29.06
C VAL A 51 7.95 12.63 -28.47
N LYS A 52 8.99 13.11 -29.15
CA LYS A 52 10.38 12.88 -28.77
C LYS A 52 11.23 14.13 -28.70
N SER A 53 12.18 14.19 -27.77
CA SER A 53 13.22 15.25 -27.76
C SER A 53 12.66 16.66 -27.92
N SER A 54 11.48 16.91 -27.33
CA SER A 54 10.70 18.14 -27.51
C SER A 54 10.49 18.84 -26.18
N SER A 55 10.20 20.14 -26.23
CA SER A 55 9.84 20.93 -25.05
C SER A 55 8.37 21.32 -25.09
N ILE A 56 7.66 21.14 -23.98
CA ILE A 56 6.29 21.60 -23.80
C ILE A 56 6.25 22.47 -22.55
N HIS A 57 5.98 23.76 -22.69
CA HIS A 57 6.04 24.65 -21.54
C HIS A 57 5.11 25.86 -21.60
N LEU A 58 4.82 26.37 -20.39
CA LEU A 58 3.80 27.40 -20.15
C LEU A 58 2.44 26.99 -20.73
N SER A 59 1.99 25.78 -20.43
CA SER A 59 0.69 25.31 -20.88
C SER A 59 -0.41 25.72 -19.91
N PHE A 60 -1.48 26.37 -20.41
CA PHE A 60 -2.65 26.74 -19.60
C PHE A 60 -3.66 25.59 -19.42
N ASN A 61 -3.25 24.39 -19.83
CA ASN A 61 -3.97 23.13 -19.75
C ASN A 61 -2.94 21.98 -19.64
N ARG A 62 -3.37 20.72 -19.54
CA ARG A 62 -2.48 19.54 -19.51
C ARG A 62 -1.51 19.53 -20.71
N ALA A 63 -0.33 18.94 -20.53
CA ALA A 63 0.68 18.90 -21.59
C ALA A 63 0.35 17.82 -22.62
N ILE A 64 0.42 16.54 -22.23
CA ILE A 64 0.14 15.41 -23.12
C ILE A 64 -1.03 14.63 -22.52
N HIS A 65 -2.15 14.64 -23.23
CA HIS A 65 -3.32 13.85 -22.88
C HIS A 65 -3.48 12.70 -23.88
N ILE A 66 -3.61 11.48 -23.37
CA ILE A 66 -3.91 10.30 -24.15
C ILE A 66 -5.24 9.72 -23.67
N GLN A 67 -6.21 9.68 -24.58
CA GLN A 67 -7.55 9.12 -24.35
C GLN A 67 -7.80 8.01 -25.37
N ALA A 68 -8.10 6.80 -24.90
CA ALA A 68 -8.50 5.64 -25.71
C ALA A 68 -7.58 5.39 -26.93
N SER A 69 -6.28 5.58 -26.75
CA SER A 69 -5.25 5.39 -27.77
C SER A 69 -4.07 4.65 -27.13
N ASN A 70 -3.44 3.73 -27.86
CA ASN A 70 -2.48 2.76 -27.30
C ASN A 70 -1.12 2.81 -28.00
N TYR A 71 -0.09 2.32 -27.32
CA TYR A 71 1.26 2.07 -27.89
C TYR A 71 2.05 3.31 -28.33
N ILE A 72 1.68 4.51 -27.86
CA ILE A 72 2.39 5.76 -28.19
C ILE A 72 3.70 5.87 -27.41
N THR A 73 4.77 6.35 -28.06
CA THR A 73 6.06 6.62 -27.41
C THR A 73 6.22 8.11 -27.05
N ILE A 74 6.41 8.41 -25.77
CA ILE A 74 6.71 9.74 -25.23
C ILE A 74 8.10 9.70 -24.60
N GLU A 75 9.11 10.24 -25.28
CA GLU A 75 10.52 10.00 -24.93
C GLU A 75 11.41 11.24 -24.94
N SER A 76 12.23 11.41 -23.91
CA SER A 76 13.23 12.48 -23.82
C SER A 76 12.66 13.90 -23.96
N ASN A 77 11.46 14.15 -23.44
CA ASN A 77 10.83 15.47 -23.47
C ASN A 77 11.09 16.25 -22.18
N VAL A 78 11.13 17.58 -22.29
CA VAL A 78 11.14 18.50 -21.14
C VAL A 78 9.77 19.16 -21.05
N ILE A 79 9.08 18.97 -19.94
CA ILE A 79 7.73 19.46 -19.69
C ILE A 79 7.78 20.41 -18.50
N TYR A 80 7.53 21.70 -18.70
CA TYR A 80 7.76 22.73 -17.67
C TYR A 80 6.57 23.68 -17.48
N ASN A 81 6.20 23.95 -16.22
CA ASN A 81 5.17 24.92 -15.84
C ASN A 81 3.84 24.66 -16.55
N ILE A 82 3.21 23.57 -16.13
CA ILE A 82 1.95 23.05 -16.69
C ILE A 82 0.82 23.25 -15.70
N MET A 83 -0.30 23.80 -16.15
CA MET A 83 -1.54 23.85 -15.39
C MET A 83 -2.32 22.53 -15.52
N GLY A 84 -2.68 21.92 -14.39
CA GLY A 84 -3.25 20.57 -14.36
C GLY A 84 -2.16 19.51 -14.47
N SER A 85 -2.54 18.27 -14.76
CA SER A 85 -1.58 17.16 -14.89
C SER A 85 -0.71 17.28 -16.15
N ALA A 86 0.56 16.86 -16.09
CA ALA A 86 1.48 16.97 -17.22
C ALA A 86 1.25 15.86 -18.26
N MET A 87 1.48 14.61 -17.90
CA MET A 87 1.14 13.43 -18.70
C MET A 87 -0.10 12.77 -18.13
N PHE A 88 -1.15 12.65 -18.92
CA PHE A 88 -2.47 12.23 -18.45
C PHE A 88 -3.06 11.12 -19.34
N LEU A 89 -3.30 9.96 -18.73
CA LEU A 89 -4.14 8.89 -19.28
C LEU A 89 -5.57 9.07 -18.75
N SER A 90 -6.59 8.86 -19.59
CA SER A 90 -7.97 9.24 -19.26
C SER A 90 -8.84 8.10 -18.77
N ASP A 91 -9.04 7.07 -19.60
CA ASP A 91 -10.20 6.20 -19.45
C ASP A 91 -9.85 4.84 -18.80
N GLY A 92 -8.57 4.55 -18.61
CA GLY A 92 -8.08 3.30 -18.01
C GLY A 92 -7.91 2.16 -19.02
N ILE A 93 -8.13 2.39 -20.31
CA ILE A 93 -7.88 1.41 -21.39
C ILE A 93 -6.58 1.66 -22.15
N GLU A 94 -5.88 2.75 -21.83
CA GLU A 94 -4.65 3.20 -22.48
C GLU A 94 -3.45 2.36 -22.06
N VAL A 95 -2.96 1.50 -22.96
CA VAL A 95 -1.91 0.51 -22.69
C VAL A 95 -0.73 0.59 -23.64
N GLY A 96 0.39 0.01 -23.18
CA GLY A 96 1.59 -0.21 -23.98
C GLY A 96 2.34 1.07 -24.33
N HIS A 97 2.05 2.18 -23.68
CA HIS A 97 2.78 3.43 -23.84
C HIS A 97 4.21 3.29 -23.31
N VAL A 98 5.11 4.04 -23.93
CA VAL A 98 6.49 4.17 -23.47
C VAL A 98 6.71 5.60 -23.02
N PHE A 99 6.78 5.82 -21.71
CA PHE A 99 7.22 7.05 -21.09
C PHE A 99 8.67 6.87 -20.65
N ARG A 100 9.62 7.37 -21.45
CA ARG A 100 11.05 7.16 -21.19
C ARG A 100 11.83 8.46 -21.13
N GLY A 101 12.64 8.66 -20.09
CA GLY A 101 13.63 9.73 -20.08
C GLY A 101 13.03 11.14 -20.10
N ASN A 102 11.77 11.31 -19.72
CA ASN A 102 11.12 12.62 -19.69
C ASN A 102 11.41 13.34 -18.37
N LEU A 103 11.51 14.66 -18.44
CA LEU A 103 11.67 15.53 -17.29
C LEU A 103 10.41 16.40 -17.15
N ALA A 104 9.66 16.23 -16.05
CA ALA A 104 8.52 17.08 -15.71
C ALA A 104 8.88 18.01 -14.55
N VAL A 105 8.72 19.31 -14.73
CA VAL A 105 9.13 20.33 -13.78
C VAL A 105 7.99 21.32 -13.53
N PHE A 106 7.72 21.60 -12.26
CA PHE A 106 6.77 22.62 -11.84
C PHE A 106 5.35 22.40 -12.39
N VAL A 107 4.77 21.24 -12.07
CA VAL A 107 3.35 20.92 -12.36
C VAL A 107 2.45 21.59 -11.32
N ARG A 108 1.43 22.31 -11.77
CA ARG A 108 0.66 23.24 -10.92
C ARG A 108 -0.82 22.93 -10.92
N SER A 109 -1.45 23.06 -9.76
CA SER A 109 -2.91 23.01 -9.66
C SER A 109 -3.59 24.03 -10.58
N SER A 110 -4.73 23.63 -11.13
CA SER A 110 -5.56 24.43 -12.02
C SER A 110 -7.02 24.26 -11.64
N SER A 111 -7.73 25.38 -11.45
CA SER A 111 -9.18 25.40 -11.28
C SER A 111 -9.92 25.57 -12.61
N SER A 112 -9.21 25.47 -13.74
CA SER A 112 -9.74 25.79 -15.06
C SER A 112 -10.33 24.59 -15.80
N LEU A 113 -10.35 23.38 -15.22
CA LEU A 113 -10.71 22.13 -15.92
C LEU A 113 -11.55 21.21 -15.03
N LEU A 114 -11.08 19.97 -14.77
CA LEU A 114 -11.78 18.99 -13.95
C LEU A 114 -11.29 19.05 -12.50
N ASN A 115 -12.01 18.40 -11.58
CA ASN A 115 -11.63 18.34 -10.16
C ASN A 115 -10.24 17.73 -9.96
N GLU A 116 -9.86 16.80 -10.83
CA GLU A 116 -8.55 16.13 -10.84
C GLU A 116 -7.40 17.12 -11.09
N ASP A 117 -7.66 18.22 -11.80
CA ASP A 117 -6.66 19.26 -12.07
C ASP A 117 -6.42 20.18 -10.85
N LEU A 118 -7.24 20.10 -9.80
CA LEU A 118 -6.97 20.74 -8.52
C LEU A 118 -5.85 20.01 -7.76
N THR A 119 -5.74 18.69 -7.96
CA THR A 119 -4.70 17.84 -7.35
C THR A 119 -3.90 17.09 -8.42
N PRO A 120 -3.14 17.81 -9.27
CA PRO A 120 -2.55 17.22 -10.47
C PRO A 120 -1.37 16.30 -10.16
N ALA A 121 -1.05 15.45 -11.13
CA ALA A 121 0.15 14.62 -11.14
C ALA A 121 1.07 15.00 -12.31
N ALA A 122 2.38 14.83 -12.15
CA ALA A 122 3.28 14.87 -13.30
C ALA A 122 3.01 13.72 -14.27
N PHE A 123 2.73 12.53 -13.73
CA PHE A 123 2.26 11.37 -14.46
C PHE A 123 0.99 10.86 -13.82
N TRP A 124 -0.15 11.08 -14.48
CA TRP A 124 -1.44 10.51 -14.14
C TRP A 124 -1.70 9.27 -15.00
N LEU A 125 -1.61 8.11 -14.39
CA LEU A 125 -1.61 6.80 -15.05
C LEU A 125 -2.85 6.02 -14.62
N THR A 126 -3.87 5.99 -15.47
CA THR A 126 -5.13 5.28 -15.20
C THR A 126 -5.08 3.79 -15.53
N ASN A 127 -3.96 3.32 -16.08
CA ASN A 127 -3.74 1.92 -16.41
C ASN A 127 -2.26 1.55 -16.14
N PRO A 128 -1.99 0.46 -15.41
CA PRO A 128 -0.64 0.10 -15.00
C PRO A 128 0.20 -0.54 -16.11
N ASN A 129 -0.43 -1.01 -17.19
CA ASN A 129 0.22 -1.75 -18.27
C ASN A 129 0.92 -0.81 -19.27
N ASN A 130 1.88 -0.04 -18.75
CA ASN A 130 2.67 0.94 -19.49
C ASN A 130 4.14 0.88 -19.04
N ILE A 131 5.06 1.29 -19.92
CA ILE A 131 6.50 1.38 -19.61
C ILE A 131 6.78 2.80 -19.13
N VAL A 132 7.17 2.96 -17.87
CA VAL A 132 7.53 4.23 -17.22
C VAL A 132 8.93 4.08 -16.66
N GLU A 133 9.94 4.57 -17.38
CA GLU A 133 11.33 4.39 -16.96
C GLU A 133 12.23 5.60 -17.23
N LEU A 134 13.24 5.77 -16.38
CA LEU A 134 14.25 6.82 -16.52
C LEU A 134 13.67 8.25 -16.50
N ASN A 135 12.45 8.44 -16.02
CA ASN A 135 11.82 9.75 -15.94
C ASN A 135 12.21 10.47 -14.64
N ALA A 136 12.18 11.79 -14.68
CA ALA A 136 12.44 12.65 -13.53
C ALA A 136 11.28 13.62 -13.31
N VAL A 137 10.86 13.77 -12.06
CA VAL A 137 9.88 14.77 -11.63
C VAL A 137 10.54 15.71 -10.62
N ALA A 138 10.55 17.01 -10.92
CA ALA A 138 11.10 18.05 -10.07
C ALA A 138 10.05 19.12 -9.78
N GLY A 139 9.34 18.97 -8.66
CA GLY A 139 8.30 19.93 -8.26
C GLY A 139 6.94 19.66 -8.90
N ALA A 140 5.97 19.30 -8.06
CA ALA A 140 4.56 19.24 -8.41
C ALA A 140 3.72 19.69 -7.22
N THR A 141 2.61 20.39 -7.44
CA THR A 141 1.77 20.84 -6.32
C THR A 141 1.23 19.68 -5.48
N TYR A 142 0.99 18.50 -6.08
CA TYR A 142 0.50 17.33 -5.37
C TYR A 142 1.33 16.07 -5.64
N TYR A 143 1.19 15.45 -6.81
CA TYR A 143 1.73 14.10 -7.04
C TYR A 143 2.81 14.07 -8.11
N GLY A 144 3.81 13.21 -7.92
CA GLY A 144 4.76 12.89 -8.98
C GLY A 144 4.17 11.87 -9.96
N TYR A 145 4.16 10.61 -9.54
CA TYR A 145 3.53 9.51 -10.27
C TYR A 145 2.28 9.06 -9.52
N TRP A 146 1.11 9.22 -10.13
CA TRP A 146 -0.13 8.69 -9.59
C TRP A 146 -0.67 7.59 -10.52
N TYR A 147 -0.64 6.36 -10.02
CA TYR A 147 -1.40 5.25 -10.57
C TYR A 147 -2.82 5.31 -10.03
N GLN A 148 -3.70 5.99 -10.76
CA GLN A 148 -5.12 6.12 -10.44
C GLN A 148 -5.89 4.95 -11.03
N LEU A 149 -5.92 3.82 -10.32
CA LEU A 149 -6.39 2.56 -10.91
C LEU A 149 -7.82 2.27 -10.46
N SER A 150 -8.77 2.64 -11.30
CA SER A 150 -10.20 2.36 -11.09
C SER A 150 -10.52 0.87 -11.28
N ASN A 151 -11.59 0.40 -10.62
CA ASN A 151 -12.08 -0.98 -10.76
C ASN A 151 -12.75 -1.26 -12.10
N ARG A 152 -13.11 -0.21 -12.84
CA ARG A 152 -13.68 -0.21 -14.18
C ARG A 152 -13.09 0.95 -14.95
N THR A 153 -13.18 0.87 -16.26
CA THR A 153 -12.84 1.99 -17.16
C THR A 153 -13.79 3.15 -16.95
N GLU A 154 -13.36 4.34 -17.33
CA GLU A 154 -14.13 5.58 -17.18
C GLU A 154 -14.55 6.15 -18.54
N GLY A 155 -15.34 7.22 -18.52
CA GLY A 155 -15.79 7.91 -19.73
C GLY A 155 -16.58 7.02 -20.70
N LEU A 156 -16.41 7.28 -22.00
CA LEU A 156 -17.07 6.50 -23.06
C LEU A 156 -16.53 5.06 -23.14
N SER A 157 -15.32 4.83 -22.64
CA SER A 157 -14.69 3.51 -22.64
C SER A 157 -15.42 2.51 -21.75
N LEU A 158 -16.15 2.96 -20.72
CA LEU A 158 -17.04 2.09 -19.93
C LEU A 158 -18.13 1.42 -20.76
N LEU A 159 -18.67 2.12 -21.75
CA LEU A 159 -19.73 1.59 -22.61
C LEU A 159 -19.21 0.56 -23.62
N THR A 160 -17.96 0.74 -24.08
CA THR A 160 -17.34 -0.13 -25.07
C THR A 160 -16.56 -1.29 -24.45
N ASN A 161 -16.04 -1.13 -23.22
CA ASN A 161 -15.21 -2.10 -22.52
C ASN A 161 -15.66 -2.32 -21.05
N PRO A 162 -16.94 -2.65 -20.77
CA PRO A 162 -17.47 -2.74 -19.40
C PRO A 162 -16.77 -3.83 -18.55
N ASN A 163 -16.14 -4.80 -19.19
CA ASN A 163 -15.44 -5.92 -18.56
C ASN A 163 -13.92 -5.73 -18.48
N TYR A 164 -13.42 -4.52 -18.70
CA TYR A 164 -12.01 -4.19 -18.51
C TYR A 164 -11.79 -3.57 -17.12
N CYS A 165 -10.83 -4.09 -16.37
CA CYS A 165 -10.53 -3.66 -14.99
C CYS A 165 -9.08 -3.16 -14.90
N PRO A 166 -8.85 -1.83 -14.93
CA PRO A 166 -7.51 -1.25 -14.85
C PRO A 166 -6.72 -1.71 -13.61
N ASN A 167 -7.39 -1.79 -12.45
CA ASN A 167 -6.78 -2.25 -11.19
C ASN A 167 -6.42 -3.75 -11.14
N ARG A 168 -6.79 -4.54 -12.15
CA ARG A 168 -6.40 -5.96 -12.30
C ARG A 168 -5.32 -6.17 -13.35
N GLN A 169 -5.08 -5.18 -14.21
CA GLN A 169 -4.15 -5.34 -15.33
C GLN A 169 -2.73 -5.68 -14.86
N PRO A 170 -2.00 -6.52 -15.63
CA PRO A 170 -0.59 -6.72 -15.42
C PRO A 170 0.17 -5.39 -15.36
N PHE A 171 1.10 -5.31 -14.41
CA PHE A 171 1.94 -4.13 -14.30
C PHE A 171 2.93 -4.13 -15.45
N GLY A 172 3.06 -2.98 -16.12
CA GLY A 172 4.10 -2.78 -17.10
C GLY A 172 5.46 -2.66 -16.41
N ARG A 173 6.24 -1.64 -16.77
CA ARG A 173 7.58 -1.43 -16.20
C ARG A 173 7.62 -0.11 -15.45
N PHE A 174 8.13 -0.13 -14.22
CA PHE A 174 8.51 1.07 -13.49
C PHE A 174 9.98 0.93 -13.06
N TYR A 175 10.88 1.67 -13.72
CA TYR A 175 12.32 1.45 -13.55
C TYR A 175 13.14 2.74 -13.53
N ASN A 176 13.96 2.92 -12.50
CA ASN A 176 14.93 4.02 -12.38
C ASN A 176 14.32 5.42 -12.62
N ASN A 177 13.12 5.64 -12.07
CA ASN A 177 12.51 6.96 -12.07
C ASN A 177 12.99 7.75 -10.83
N SER A 178 12.96 9.09 -10.92
CA SER A 178 13.20 9.97 -9.78
C SER A 178 12.04 10.95 -9.57
N VAL A 179 11.81 11.33 -8.32
CA VAL A 179 10.77 12.29 -7.95
C VAL A 179 11.13 13.06 -6.69
N HIS A 180 10.96 14.38 -6.76
CA HIS A 180 11.14 15.22 -5.58
C HIS A 180 10.32 16.49 -5.57
N SER A 181 10.26 17.10 -4.38
CA SER A 181 9.60 18.39 -4.16
C SER A 181 8.12 18.38 -4.54
N THR A 182 7.46 17.24 -4.33
CA THR A 182 6.01 17.12 -4.52
C THR A 182 5.28 17.50 -3.24
N GLY A 183 4.20 18.29 -3.36
CA GLY A 183 3.43 18.75 -2.20
C GLY A 183 2.70 17.64 -1.45
N ARG A 184 2.52 16.47 -2.09
CA ARG A 184 2.03 15.24 -1.46
C ARG A 184 2.98 14.06 -1.71
N PHE A 185 2.69 13.25 -2.72
CA PHE A 185 3.31 11.93 -2.83
C PHE A 185 4.23 11.85 -4.04
N GLY A 186 5.43 11.30 -3.82
CA GLY A 186 6.34 11.00 -4.92
C GLY A 186 5.74 9.95 -5.85
N VAL A 187 5.34 8.81 -5.30
CA VAL A 187 4.54 7.78 -5.97
C VAL A 187 3.29 7.49 -5.16
N TRP A 188 2.13 7.48 -5.81
CA TRP A 188 0.86 7.13 -5.21
C TRP A 188 0.14 6.06 -6.02
N ILE A 189 -0.25 4.97 -5.37
CA ILE A 189 -1.14 3.95 -5.93
C ILE A 189 -2.44 4.02 -5.13
N TYR A 190 -3.51 4.50 -5.76
CA TYR A 190 -4.82 4.73 -5.16
C TYR A 190 -5.88 4.81 -6.28
N PRO A 191 -7.10 4.29 -6.11
CA PRO A 191 -7.69 3.76 -4.88
C PRO A 191 -7.23 2.35 -4.50
N GLU A 192 -6.91 1.53 -5.50
CA GLU A 192 -6.67 0.10 -5.34
C GLU A 192 -5.75 -0.42 -6.44
N TYR A 193 -4.89 -1.40 -6.11
CA TYR A 193 -4.25 -2.21 -7.14
C TYR A 193 -4.05 -3.67 -6.73
N ALA A 194 -4.66 -4.59 -7.49
CA ALA A 194 -4.64 -6.01 -7.23
C ALA A 194 -4.38 -6.79 -8.54
N PRO A 195 -3.17 -6.67 -9.11
CA PRO A 195 -2.80 -7.25 -10.40
C PRO A 195 -3.04 -8.76 -10.46
N THR A 196 -3.48 -9.22 -11.63
CA THR A 196 -3.74 -10.64 -11.90
C THR A 196 -3.05 -11.11 -13.18
N ILE A 197 -2.93 -12.43 -13.33
CA ILE A 197 -2.21 -13.04 -14.46
C ILE A 197 -2.85 -12.66 -15.80
N SER A 198 -4.18 -12.78 -15.93
CA SER A 198 -4.86 -12.42 -17.19
C SER A 198 -5.27 -10.95 -17.28
N GLY A 199 -5.35 -10.23 -16.16
CA GLY A 199 -5.93 -8.89 -16.11
C GLY A 199 -7.46 -8.86 -16.17
N ASP A 200 -8.12 -10.01 -16.31
CA ASP A 200 -9.58 -10.08 -16.33
C ASP A 200 -10.16 -9.70 -14.97
N CYS A 201 -11.33 -9.06 -14.99
CA CYS A 201 -12.04 -8.62 -13.79
C CYS A 201 -12.40 -9.75 -12.82
N ASN A 202 -12.51 -10.98 -13.31
CA ASN A 202 -12.85 -12.16 -12.52
C ASN A 202 -11.62 -13.04 -12.21
N ASP A 203 -10.45 -12.73 -12.76
CA ASP A 203 -9.23 -13.45 -12.38
C ASP A 203 -8.86 -13.05 -10.95
N THR A 204 -8.48 -14.04 -10.17
CA THR A 204 -8.09 -13.88 -8.76
C THR A 204 -6.64 -14.28 -8.54
N ARG A 205 -5.98 -14.89 -9.53
CA ARG A 205 -4.59 -15.33 -9.47
C ARG A 205 -3.69 -14.10 -9.52
N PRO A 206 -2.95 -13.80 -8.45
CA PRO A 206 -2.20 -12.57 -8.33
C PRO A 206 -0.99 -12.58 -9.26
N LEU A 207 -0.57 -11.40 -9.67
CA LEU A 207 0.67 -11.19 -10.39
C LEU A 207 1.53 -10.16 -9.63
N GLN A 208 2.83 -10.37 -9.58
CA GLN A 208 3.75 -9.44 -8.92
C GLN A 208 3.88 -8.15 -9.73
N ALA A 209 3.69 -7.00 -9.07
CA ALA A 209 4.03 -5.68 -9.61
C ALA A 209 5.26 -5.13 -8.88
N THR A 210 6.22 -4.55 -9.59
CA THR A 210 7.47 -4.08 -8.98
C THR A 210 7.75 -2.62 -9.35
N LEU A 211 7.89 -1.78 -8.33
CA LEU A 211 8.48 -0.45 -8.41
C LEU A 211 9.99 -0.60 -8.17
N GLU A 212 10.79 -0.53 -9.23
CA GLU A 212 12.23 -0.80 -9.16
C GLU A 212 13.08 0.45 -9.36
N GLY A 213 14.10 0.63 -8.49
CA GLY A 213 15.13 1.65 -8.69
C GLY A 213 14.68 3.09 -8.45
N LEU A 214 13.56 3.30 -7.73
CA LEU A 214 13.04 4.64 -7.47
C LEU A 214 13.99 5.44 -6.57
N ILE A 215 14.26 6.69 -6.93
CA ILE A 215 14.83 7.69 -6.00
C ILE A 215 13.77 8.74 -5.68
N ALA A 216 13.33 8.82 -4.42
CA ALA A 216 12.26 9.74 -4.00
C ALA A 216 12.66 10.56 -2.77
N TRP A 217 12.66 11.90 -2.90
CA TRP A 217 13.05 12.76 -1.77
C TRP A 217 12.33 14.09 -1.68
N ASN A 218 12.38 14.72 -0.51
CA ASN A 218 11.80 16.04 -0.29
C ASN A 218 10.33 16.14 -0.76
N ASN A 219 9.58 15.06 -0.58
CA ASN A 219 8.13 15.02 -0.78
C ASN A 219 7.45 15.09 0.59
N ASN A 220 6.12 15.23 0.64
CA ASN A 220 5.42 14.93 1.88
C ASN A 220 5.52 13.42 2.21
N LYS A 221 5.21 12.54 1.25
CA LYS A 221 5.54 11.12 1.33
C LYS A 221 6.31 10.64 0.11
N GLY A 222 7.29 9.75 0.29
CA GLY A 222 8.05 9.17 -0.82
C GLY A 222 7.18 8.25 -1.68
N ILE A 223 6.70 7.16 -1.08
CA ILE A 223 5.82 6.18 -1.72
C ILE A 223 4.62 5.92 -0.81
N GLU A 224 3.41 5.99 -1.34
CA GLU A 224 2.21 5.51 -0.65
C GLU A 224 1.43 4.51 -1.52
N ILE A 225 1.29 3.30 -1.00
CA ILE A 225 0.57 2.19 -1.62
C ILE A 225 -0.72 1.99 -0.84
N VAL A 226 -1.83 2.41 -1.44
CA VAL A 226 -3.16 2.34 -0.86
C VAL A 226 -3.91 1.17 -1.46
N MET A 227 -4.61 0.49 -0.56
CA MET A 227 -5.43 -0.67 -0.85
C MET A 227 -4.93 -1.62 -1.96
N SER A 228 -3.70 -2.10 -1.84
CA SER A 228 -3.08 -2.94 -2.88
C SER A 228 -2.44 -4.21 -2.33
N ARG A 229 -2.28 -5.21 -3.21
CA ARG A 229 -1.59 -6.48 -2.92
C ARG A 229 -0.55 -6.81 -3.99
N THR A 230 0.42 -7.66 -3.63
CA THR A 230 1.49 -8.13 -4.51
C THR A 230 2.26 -7.00 -5.18
N ILE A 231 2.60 -5.96 -4.40
CA ILE A 231 3.42 -4.82 -4.85
C ILE A 231 4.76 -4.83 -4.12
N GLN A 232 5.84 -4.86 -4.89
CA GLN A 232 7.20 -4.78 -4.41
C GLN A 232 7.78 -3.40 -4.64
N VAL A 233 8.42 -2.86 -3.62
CA VAL A 233 9.38 -1.77 -3.73
C VAL A 233 10.77 -2.39 -3.66
N LYS A 234 11.55 -2.24 -4.73
CA LYS A 234 12.86 -2.88 -4.87
C LYS A 234 13.92 -1.87 -5.26
N ASN A 235 15.11 -1.97 -4.66
CA ASN A 235 16.25 -1.11 -5.00
C ASN A 235 15.91 0.40 -4.89
N ALA A 236 15.03 0.77 -3.95
CA ALA A 236 14.61 2.15 -3.80
C ALA A 236 15.52 2.91 -2.83
N VAL A 237 15.72 4.20 -3.10
CA VAL A 237 16.38 5.13 -2.17
C VAL A 237 15.40 6.25 -1.87
N VAL A 238 14.91 6.29 -0.63
CA VAL A 238 13.88 7.23 -0.20
C VAL A 238 14.41 8.04 0.97
N PHE A 239 14.44 9.37 0.85
CA PHE A 239 15.08 10.21 1.86
C PHE A 239 14.41 11.57 2.04
N ASP A 240 14.60 12.22 3.18
CA ASP A 240 14.21 13.63 3.40
C ASP A 240 12.72 13.91 3.12
N ASN A 241 11.82 12.94 3.35
CA ASN A 241 10.38 13.15 3.17
C ASN A 241 9.76 13.63 4.49
N ALA A 242 8.86 14.60 4.43
CA ALA A 242 8.37 15.33 5.60
C ALA A 242 7.48 14.49 6.53
N ASP A 243 6.75 13.51 6.00
CA ASP A 243 5.83 12.66 6.74
C ASP A 243 6.27 11.20 6.75
N LEU A 244 6.46 10.62 5.56
CA LEU A 244 6.68 9.17 5.40
C LEU A 244 7.66 8.86 4.26
N GLY A 245 8.58 7.93 4.48
CA GLY A 245 9.38 7.36 3.40
C GLY A 245 8.53 6.44 2.51
N ILE A 246 8.22 5.24 2.99
CA ILE A 246 7.43 4.23 2.29
C ILE A 246 6.25 3.82 3.15
N GLY A 247 5.03 3.88 2.60
CA GLY A 247 3.81 3.46 3.26
C GLY A 247 3.10 2.36 2.52
N TYR A 248 2.97 1.20 3.15
CA TYR A 248 1.95 0.21 2.78
C TYR A 248 0.75 0.47 3.67
N ILE A 249 -0.28 1.15 3.16
CA ILE A 249 -1.45 1.48 3.99
C ILE A 249 -2.43 0.29 4.00
N THR A 250 -2.64 -0.36 2.84
CA THR A 250 -3.42 -1.59 2.50
C THR A 250 -4.84 -1.74 3.12
N ALA A 251 -5.74 -2.64 2.70
CA ALA A 251 -6.33 -2.93 1.37
C ALA A 251 -7.63 -3.73 1.49
N ILE A 252 -8.32 -3.86 0.36
CA ILE A 252 -9.63 -4.45 0.11
C ILE A 252 -9.74 -5.90 0.59
N GLU A 253 -10.98 -6.24 0.97
CA GLU A 253 -11.50 -7.59 1.10
C GLU A 253 -10.74 -8.52 2.05
N HIS A 254 -11.10 -8.37 3.33
CA HIS A 254 -11.38 -9.49 4.23
C HIS A 254 -12.40 -10.48 3.66
N GLN A 255 -12.26 -10.93 2.41
CA GLN A 255 -13.03 -12.08 1.98
C GLN A 255 -12.53 -13.27 2.79
N GLU A 256 -13.45 -13.77 3.60
CA GLU A 256 -13.36 -14.76 4.68
C GLU A 256 -12.69 -16.11 4.25
N ILE A 257 -12.21 -16.21 3.00
CA ILE A 257 -11.78 -17.42 2.32
C ILE A 257 -10.74 -17.07 1.23
N ASN A 258 -9.60 -16.45 1.56
CA ASN A 258 -8.52 -16.38 0.56
C ASN A 258 -8.19 -17.82 0.13
N PRO A 259 -8.42 -18.20 -1.13
CA PRO A 259 -8.28 -19.59 -1.53
C PRO A 259 -6.84 -20.04 -1.33
N SER A 260 -6.65 -21.33 -1.04
CA SER A 260 -5.37 -21.89 -0.60
C SER A 260 -4.20 -21.53 -1.52
N TYR A 261 -4.44 -21.32 -2.81
CA TYR A 261 -3.44 -20.92 -3.80
C TYR A 261 -2.95 -19.46 -3.68
N LEU A 262 -3.60 -18.59 -2.91
CA LEU A 262 -3.11 -17.23 -2.61
C LEU A 262 -2.16 -17.19 -1.42
N ARG A 263 -2.19 -18.20 -0.55
CA ARG A 263 -1.29 -18.25 0.62
C ARG A 263 0.20 -18.26 0.26
N PRO A 264 0.65 -18.90 -0.84
CA PRO A 264 2.04 -18.86 -1.28
C PRO A 264 2.57 -17.46 -1.59
N THR A 265 1.71 -16.48 -1.89
CA THR A 265 2.18 -15.11 -2.13
C THR A 265 2.42 -14.32 -0.86
N PHE A 266 1.93 -14.77 0.30
CA PHE A 266 2.22 -14.09 1.56
C PHE A 266 3.68 -14.30 1.94
N TYR A 267 4.37 -13.20 2.25
CA TYR A 267 5.75 -13.20 2.71
C TYR A 267 6.78 -13.75 1.71
N ASP A 268 6.39 -14.01 0.46
CA ASP A 268 7.30 -14.44 -0.58
C ASP A 268 7.89 -13.23 -1.29
N THR A 269 9.21 -13.08 -1.32
CA THR A 269 9.86 -11.93 -1.98
C THR A 269 9.87 -12.00 -3.51
N GLY A 270 9.33 -13.06 -4.12
CA GLY A 270 9.18 -13.18 -5.58
C GLY A 270 7.76 -12.88 -6.07
N SER A 271 6.76 -12.99 -5.19
CA SER A 271 5.33 -12.96 -5.55
C SER A 271 4.43 -12.20 -4.57
N GLY A 272 4.97 -11.80 -3.42
CA GLY A 272 4.30 -11.05 -2.36
C GLY A 272 4.72 -9.59 -2.24
N SER A 273 3.89 -8.82 -1.54
CA SER A 273 4.21 -7.43 -1.20
C SER A 273 5.47 -7.37 -0.34
N SER A 274 6.48 -6.62 -0.81
CA SER A 274 7.75 -6.56 -0.10
C SER A 274 8.47 -5.22 -0.28
N VAL A 275 9.26 -4.81 0.72
CA VAL A 275 10.30 -3.80 0.56
C VAL A 275 11.65 -4.52 0.60
N ILE A 276 12.36 -4.52 -0.52
CA ILE A 276 13.58 -5.30 -0.69
C ILE A 276 14.76 -4.45 -1.19
N ASP A 277 15.94 -4.73 -0.67
CA ASP A 277 17.21 -4.20 -1.17
C ASP A 277 17.22 -2.65 -1.25
N SER A 278 16.61 -1.98 -0.26
CA SER A 278 16.27 -0.55 -0.29
C SER A 278 16.89 0.25 0.87
N VAL A 279 17.03 1.56 0.69
CA VAL A 279 17.57 2.48 1.69
C VAL A 279 16.54 3.56 2.02
N ILE A 280 16.28 3.75 3.31
CA ILE A 280 15.34 4.75 3.83
C ILE A 280 16.09 5.66 4.80
N ILE A 281 16.18 6.95 4.48
CA ILE A 281 16.92 7.94 5.27
C ILE A 281 15.93 8.97 5.82
N GLY A 282 15.94 9.20 7.14
CA GLY A 282 15.06 10.19 7.77
C GLY A 282 15.50 11.61 7.41
N ASP A 283 16.74 11.94 7.75
CA ASP A 283 17.38 13.22 7.45
C ASP A 283 18.82 13.01 6.94
N THR A 284 19.10 13.45 5.72
CA THR A 284 20.46 13.43 5.17
C THR A 284 21.38 14.49 5.79
N GLY A 285 20.82 15.51 6.45
CA GLY A 285 21.54 16.69 6.93
C GLY A 285 21.90 17.69 5.83
N LEU A 286 21.37 17.51 4.61
CA LEU A 286 21.61 18.43 3.48
C LEU A 286 20.68 19.66 3.52
N ALA A 287 19.51 19.53 4.12
CA ALA A 287 18.57 20.63 4.27
C ALA A 287 19.07 21.64 5.32
N SER A 288 18.73 22.92 5.14
CA SER A 288 19.08 23.98 6.09
C SER A 288 18.39 23.83 7.45
N THR A 289 17.28 23.09 7.49
CA THR A 289 16.51 22.77 8.68
C THR A 289 16.44 21.25 8.82
N PRO A 290 16.67 20.69 10.02
CA PRO A 290 16.53 19.26 10.25
C PRO A 290 15.16 18.76 9.79
N ILE A 291 15.15 17.61 9.13
CA ILE A 291 13.92 16.95 8.68
C ILE A 291 13.52 15.95 9.76
N ILE A 292 12.30 16.11 10.28
CA ILE A 292 11.73 15.21 11.28
C ILE A 292 10.50 14.57 10.64
N PRO A 293 10.62 13.34 10.10
CA PRO A 293 9.48 12.64 9.53
C PRO A 293 8.35 12.54 10.55
N SER A 294 7.17 13.05 10.19
CA SER A 294 6.02 13.13 11.11
C SER A 294 5.48 11.74 11.49
N THR A 295 5.54 10.77 10.57
CA THR A 295 5.08 9.40 10.79
C THR A 295 6.24 8.43 11.01
N ALA A 296 7.01 8.09 9.96
CA ALA A 296 8.08 7.09 10.02
C ALA A 296 8.92 7.04 8.73
N GLY A 297 10.01 6.27 8.75
CA GLY A 297 10.67 5.79 7.53
C GLY A 297 9.80 4.81 6.74
N LEU A 298 9.26 3.79 7.42
CA LEU A 298 8.40 2.75 6.87
C LEU A 298 7.13 2.62 7.72
N VAL A 299 5.98 2.72 7.08
CA VAL A 299 4.70 2.27 7.65
C VAL A 299 4.41 0.89 7.10
N VAL A 300 4.32 -0.07 8.01
CA VAL A 300 4.01 -1.46 7.65
C VAL A 300 2.54 -1.61 7.27
N MET A 301 2.25 -2.72 6.61
CA MET A 301 0.95 -2.97 6.02
C MET A 301 -0.10 -3.31 7.10
N TRP A 302 -1.31 -2.77 6.95
CA TRP A 302 -2.49 -3.16 7.71
C TRP A 302 -3.14 -4.46 7.19
N ASP A 303 -2.34 -5.45 6.83
CA ASP A 303 -2.74 -6.80 6.40
C ASP A 303 -1.55 -7.77 6.62
N ARG A 304 -1.73 -9.07 6.37
CA ARG A 304 -0.63 -10.03 6.34
C ARG A 304 0.09 -10.01 5.00
N GLY A 305 1.35 -10.46 5.03
CA GLY A 305 2.11 -10.76 3.83
C GLY A 305 3.21 -9.76 3.49
N LEU A 306 3.42 -8.70 4.29
CA LEU A 306 4.56 -7.81 4.09
C LEU A 306 5.84 -8.50 4.50
N ARG A 307 6.80 -8.48 3.60
CA ARG A 307 8.19 -8.84 3.89
C ARG A 307 9.10 -7.64 3.68
N VAL A 308 9.99 -7.40 4.63
CA VAL A 308 11.01 -6.35 4.57
C VAL A 308 12.35 -7.05 4.66
N ARG A 309 13.14 -7.00 3.57
CA ARG A 309 14.39 -7.76 3.48
C ARG A 309 15.52 -6.88 2.94
N ASN A 310 16.68 -6.90 3.60
CA ASN A 310 17.86 -6.16 3.14
C ASN A 310 17.55 -4.66 3.01
N VAL A 311 17.04 -4.06 4.10
CA VAL A 311 16.67 -2.64 4.14
C VAL A 311 17.49 -1.90 5.18
N ALA A 312 18.07 -0.77 4.78
CA ALA A 312 18.81 0.10 5.67
C ALA A 312 17.98 1.32 6.09
N PHE A 313 17.88 1.55 7.39
CA PHE A 313 17.34 2.77 7.98
C PHE A 313 18.47 3.65 8.51
N ILE A 314 18.51 4.90 8.06
CA ILE A 314 19.61 5.82 8.36
C ILE A 314 19.06 7.15 8.90
N ASN A 315 19.68 7.68 9.95
CA ASN A 315 19.41 9.01 10.51
C ASN A 315 17.94 9.23 10.95
N PHE A 316 17.55 8.49 11.99
CA PHE A 316 16.35 8.75 12.80
C PHE A 316 16.80 8.97 14.26
N PRO A 317 17.49 10.10 14.56
CA PRO A 317 18.35 10.22 15.74
C PRO A 317 17.62 10.61 17.02
N SER A 318 16.34 10.99 16.98
CA SER A 318 15.61 11.51 18.14
C SER A 318 14.41 10.65 18.50
N ASN A 319 13.86 10.86 19.70
CA ASN A 319 12.63 10.20 20.15
C ASN A 319 11.38 10.67 19.41
N GLU A 320 11.47 11.72 18.60
CA GLU A 320 10.38 12.21 17.75
C GLU A 320 10.33 11.43 16.42
N THR A 321 11.49 10.95 15.97
CA THR A 321 11.66 10.17 14.73
C THR A 321 11.58 8.66 15.00
N ARG A 322 11.09 7.90 14.02
CA ARG A 322 11.06 6.43 14.10
C ARG A 322 11.25 5.78 12.74
N ALA A 323 11.97 4.66 12.71
CA ALA A 323 12.23 3.94 11.47
C ALA A 323 10.99 3.20 10.96
N ILE A 324 10.31 2.43 11.83
CA ILE A 324 9.19 1.56 11.48
C ILE A 324 7.97 1.92 12.33
N PHE A 325 6.77 1.92 11.73
CA PHE A 325 5.54 2.22 12.46
C PHE A 325 4.34 1.44 11.94
N GLY A 326 3.39 1.18 12.85
CA GLY A 326 2.10 0.58 12.52
C GLY A 326 1.18 1.55 11.75
N PRO A 327 0.31 1.05 10.86
CA PRO A 327 -0.55 1.88 10.03
C PRO A 327 -1.63 2.61 10.84
N ILE A 328 -2.03 3.80 10.38
CA ILE A 328 -3.27 4.50 10.77
C ILE A 328 -3.98 4.87 9.48
N ILE A 329 -5.29 4.61 9.41
CA ILE A 329 -6.11 5.07 8.30
C ILE A 329 -7.14 6.07 8.83
N LEU A 330 -6.91 7.35 8.54
CA LEU A 330 -7.89 8.39 8.87
C LEU A 330 -9.22 8.10 8.17
N GLY A 331 -10.32 8.20 8.91
CA GLY A 331 -11.66 7.87 8.42
C GLY A 331 -11.92 6.37 8.28
N ARG A 332 -11.02 5.50 8.75
CA ARG A 332 -11.28 4.05 8.84
C ARG A 332 -10.84 3.41 10.16
N CYS A 333 -9.61 3.59 10.61
CA CYS A 333 -9.23 3.13 11.94
C CYS A 333 -8.01 3.90 12.43
N THR A 334 -8.18 4.58 13.56
CA THR A 334 -7.18 5.45 14.17
C THR A 334 -6.77 5.03 15.58
N ASN A 335 -7.45 4.03 16.13
CA ASN A 335 -7.22 3.55 17.49
C ASN A 335 -7.41 2.03 17.54
N ARG A 336 -6.45 1.31 18.13
CA ARG A 336 -6.52 -0.14 18.36
C ARG A 336 -6.84 -0.91 17.07
N CYS A 337 -5.96 -0.72 16.09
CA CYS A 337 -5.98 -1.31 14.76
C CYS A 337 -4.69 -2.12 14.56
N GLY A 338 -4.75 -3.25 13.86
CA GLY A 338 -3.54 -3.95 13.41
C GLY A 338 -3.48 -5.40 13.86
N GLY A 339 -2.31 -5.80 14.36
CA GLY A 339 -2.04 -7.15 14.85
C GLY A 339 -1.58 -8.08 13.72
N TRP A 340 -1.14 -7.50 12.60
CA TRP A 340 -0.70 -8.24 11.44
C TRP A 340 0.78 -8.56 11.51
N LEU A 341 1.11 -9.77 11.05
CA LEU A 341 2.48 -10.26 10.98
C LEU A 341 3.21 -9.66 9.77
N VAL A 342 4.40 -9.14 10.03
CA VAL A 342 5.35 -8.63 9.04
C VAL A 342 6.68 -9.33 9.27
N LYS A 343 7.32 -9.83 8.21
CA LYS A 343 8.61 -10.53 8.32
C LYS A 343 9.77 -9.61 7.99
N PHE A 344 10.80 -9.62 8.82
CA PHE A 344 12.01 -8.84 8.68
C PHE A 344 13.24 -9.75 8.62
N SER A 345 14.16 -9.43 7.71
CA SER A 345 15.48 -10.05 7.65
C SER A 345 16.51 -9.09 7.03
N ASN A 346 17.76 -9.24 7.43
CA ASN A 346 18.91 -8.49 6.95
C ASN A 346 18.72 -6.97 7.08
N MET A 347 18.31 -6.52 8.27
CA MET A 347 18.05 -5.12 8.58
C MET A 347 19.33 -4.39 8.99
N THR A 348 19.50 -3.15 8.52
CA THR A 348 20.62 -2.28 8.94
C THR A 348 20.07 -1.00 9.56
N PHE A 349 20.62 -0.59 10.70
CA PHE A 349 20.24 0.64 11.39
C PHE A 349 21.48 1.49 11.66
N VAL A 350 21.52 2.71 11.13
CA VAL A 350 22.62 3.66 11.33
C VAL A 350 22.04 4.95 11.91
N ASN A 351 22.47 5.32 13.12
CA ASN A 351 21.96 6.52 13.80
C ASN A 351 20.42 6.51 13.93
N VAL A 352 19.89 5.44 14.52
CA VAL A 352 18.44 5.23 14.75
C VAL A 352 18.19 5.03 16.23
N THR A 353 17.48 5.98 16.85
CA THR A 353 17.13 5.93 18.27
C THR A 353 15.92 5.03 18.51
N ILE A 354 14.86 5.19 17.71
CA ILE A 354 13.66 4.35 17.74
C ILE A 354 13.53 3.56 16.43
N ARG A 355 13.74 2.25 16.50
CA ARG A 355 13.52 1.30 15.39
C ARG A 355 12.03 1.11 15.14
N GLY A 356 11.23 0.95 16.19
CA GLY A 356 9.78 0.84 16.07
C GLY A 356 9.05 1.20 17.35
N LYS A 357 7.76 1.50 17.21
CA LYS A 357 6.87 1.89 18.31
C LYS A 357 5.54 1.16 18.18
N PHE A 358 5.06 0.58 19.28
CA PHE A 358 3.74 -0.03 19.37
C PHE A 358 2.82 0.79 20.27
N ARG A 359 1.66 1.18 19.75
CA ARG A 359 0.71 2.08 20.44
C ARG A 359 -0.25 1.34 21.36
N TRP A 360 -0.52 0.07 21.09
CA TRP A 360 -1.46 -0.79 21.81
C TRP A 360 -1.08 -2.27 21.63
N GLU A 361 -1.70 -3.14 22.41
CA GLU A 361 -1.37 -4.56 22.58
C GLU A 361 -1.35 -5.39 21.26
N TYR A 362 -2.08 -4.98 20.23
CA TYR A 362 -2.10 -5.63 18.90
C TYR A 362 -1.83 -4.61 17.78
N ASP A 363 -0.82 -3.76 17.92
CA ASP A 363 -0.49 -2.78 16.87
C ASP A 363 0.11 -3.47 15.63
N ALA A 364 1.12 -4.31 15.82
CA ALA A 364 1.70 -5.15 14.78
C ALA A 364 2.45 -6.33 15.41
N LEU A 365 2.79 -7.32 14.58
CA LEU A 365 3.70 -8.40 14.95
C LEU A 365 4.89 -8.37 13.99
N TYR A 366 6.09 -8.17 14.51
CA TYR A 366 7.31 -8.17 13.70
C TYR A 366 8.07 -9.45 13.93
N TYR A 367 8.11 -10.32 12.92
CA TYR A 367 8.94 -11.50 12.95
C TYR A 367 10.37 -11.13 12.52
N ASP A 368 11.29 -11.20 13.48
CA ASP A 368 12.74 -11.10 13.25
C ASP A 368 13.31 -12.48 12.93
N GLU A 369 13.60 -12.73 11.66
CA GLU A 369 14.03 -14.05 11.19
C GLU A 369 15.50 -14.34 11.50
N ASP A 370 16.34 -13.31 11.58
CA ASP A 370 17.80 -13.46 11.68
C ASP A 370 18.44 -12.65 12.82
N GLY A 371 17.63 -11.97 13.63
CA GLY A 371 18.09 -11.19 14.79
C GLY A 371 18.52 -9.78 14.43
N THR A 372 18.45 -9.38 13.15
CA THR A 372 18.88 -8.05 12.73
C THR A 372 17.91 -6.94 13.14
N LEU A 373 16.65 -7.27 13.44
CA LEU A 373 15.64 -6.29 13.86
C LEU A 373 15.69 -5.97 15.36
N GLY A 374 15.63 -6.97 16.23
CA GLY A 374 15.53 -6.86 17.69
C GLY A 374 16.73 -7.44 18.46
N GLY A 375 17.59 -8.23 17.80
CA GLY A 375 18.79 -8.82 18.40
C GLY A 375 18.71 -10.32 18.69
N GLN A 376 17.54 -10.93 18.51
CA GLN A 376 17.31 -12.36 18.71
C GLN A 376 16.69 -12.97 17.44
N PRO A 377 17.34 -13.96 16.79
CA PRO A 377 16.77 -14.64 15.64
C PRO A 377 15.56 -15.47 16.03
N ASP A 378 14.74 -15.81 15.04
CA ASP A 378 13.55 -16.65 15.21
C ASP A 378 12.61 -16.18 16.33
N SER A 379 12.24 -14.90 16.33
CA SER A 379 11.45 -14.28 17.41
C SER A 379 10.43 -13.24 16.92
N ILE A 380 9.36 -13.04 17.70
CA ILE A 380 8.34 -12.02 17.46
C ILE A 380 8.58 -10.82 18.37
N ILE A 381 8.60 -9.62 17.79
CA ILE A 381 8.55 -8.35 18.50
C ILE A 381 7.11 -7.81 18.42
N MET A 382 6.54 -7.49 19.57
CA MET A 382 5.16 -7.03 19.71
C MET A 382 4.99 -6.15 20.96
N ALA A 383 3.82 -5.52 21.11
CA ALA A 383 3.50 -4.80 22.33
C ALA A 383 3.34 -5.76 23.53
N PRO A 384 3.74 -5.35 24.75
CA PRO A 384 3.37 -6.07 25.95
C PRO A 384 1.86 -6.03 26.15
N ASP A 385 1.31 -7.11 26.65
CA ASP A 385 -0.09 -7.22 27.06
C ASP A 385 -0.23 -7.92 28.42
N GLY A 386 -1.47 -8.16 28.87
CA GLY A 386 -1.74 -8.76 30.17
C GLY A 386 -1.29 -10.21 30.33
N ILE A 387 -0.91 -10.90 29.24
CA ILE A 387 -0.52 -12.32 29.22
C ILE A 387 0.97 -12.46 28.87
N THR A 388 1.42 -11.81 27.81
CA THR A 388 2.81 -11.86 27.33
C THR A 388 3.79 -11.21 28.29
N ASN A 389 3.36 -10.22 29.07
CA ASN A 389 4.21 -9.53 30.04
C ASN A 389 4.54 -10.36 31.30
N THR A 390 3.83 -11.47 31.54
CA THR A 390 4.14 -12.40 32.64
C THR A 390 5.12 -13.50 32.23
N SER A 391 5.35 -13.69 30.94
CA SER A 391 6.28 -14.70 30.43
C SER A 391 7.74 -14.30 30.67
N SER A 392 8.47 -15.16 31.40
CA SER A 392 9.91 -14.99 31.61
C SER A 392 10.76 -15.12 30.34
N ALA A 393 10.22 -15.70 29.26
CA ALA A 393 10.89 -15.87 27.98
C ALA A 393 10.80 -14.62 27.09
N CYS A 394 9.89 -13.68 27.41
CA CYS A 394 9.68 -12.46 26.67
C CYS A 394 10.44 -11.30 27.32
N THR A 395 11.35 -10.66 26.59
CA THR A 395 12.20 -9.59 27.16
C THR A 395 11.97 -8.25 26.47
N PRO A 396 12.08 -7.11 27.19
CA PRO A 396 12.05 -5.79 26.57
C PRO A 396 13.12 -5.63 25.49
N VAL A 397 12.75 -5.00 24.37
CA VAL A 397 13.65 -4.83 23.21
C VAL A 397 14.30 -3.46 23.24
N GLN A 398 15.62 -3.41 23.08
CA GLN A 398 16.33 -2.14 22.97
C GLN A 398 15.93 -1.40 21.68
N ASN A 399 15.89 -0.06 21.74
CA ASN A 399 15.54 0.82 20.62
C ASN A 399 14.11 0.62 20.07
N PHE A 400 13.24 -0.09 20.78
CA PHE A 400 11.80 -0.09 20.51
C PHE A 400 11.05 0.58 21.65
N GLU A 401 9.98 1.29 21.33
CA GLU A 401 9.05 1.80 22.32
C GLU A 401 7.91 0.81 22.54
N ASN A 402 7.66 0.48 23.80
CA ASN A 402 6.56 -0.39 24.23
C ASN A 402 6.59 -1.75 23.51
N ALA A 403 7.71 -2.47 23.60
CA ALA A 403 7.90 -3.73 22.90
C ALA A 403 8.54 -4.82 23.78
N LEU A 404 8.07 -6.05 23.60
CA LEU A 404 8.69 -7.29 24.05
C LEU A 404 9.12 -8.09 22.82
N GLN A 405 10.22 -8.84 22.96
CA GLN A 405 10.66 -9.86 22.01
C GLN A 405 10.54 -11.23 22.66
N CYS A 406 9.89 -12.15 21.96
CA CYS A 406 9.63 -13.50 22.43
C CYS A 406 10.08 -14.51 21.36
N PRO A 407 10.86 -15.55 21.73
CA PRO A 407 11.30 -16.56 20.76
C PRO A 407 10.13 -17.42 20.26
N LEU A 408 10.20 -17.86 19.00
CA LEU A 408 9.22 -18.77 18.41
C LEU A 408 9.20 -20.17 19.06
N SER A 409 10.21 -20.51 19.86
CA SER A 409 10.18 -21.72 20.71
C SER A 409 9.06 -21.70 21.74
N GLU A 410 8.60 -20.51 22.12
CA GLU A 410 7.40 -20.36 22.93
C GLU A 410 6.15 -20.73 22.11
N GLY A 411 6.10 -20.40 20.84
CA GLY A 411 5.02 -20.79 19.94
C GLY A 411 4.78 -19.71 18.90
N SER A 412 3.83 -19.94 18.00
CA SER A 412 3.39 -18.94 17.04
C SER A 412 2.47 -17.90 17.71
N TRP A 413 2.29 -16.75 17.07
CA TRP A 413 1.29 -15.75 17.49
C TRP A 413 0.20 -15.64 16.43
N LEU A 414 -1.04 -15.74 16.87
CA LEU A 414 -2.23 -15.78 16.02
C LEU A 414 -3.03 -14.51 16.23
N ARG A 415 -3.39 -13.85 15.12
CA ARG A 415 -4.34 -12.74 15.13
C ARG A 415 -5.75 -13.29 15.08
N ILE A 416 -6.58 -12.93 16.06
CA ILE A 416 -7.96 -13.38 16.19
C ILE A 416 -8.87 -12.15 16.05
N SER A 417 -9.88 -12.26 15.19
CA SER A 417 -10.97 -11.28 15.11
C SER A 417 -12.32 -11.95 15.33
N LEU A 418 -13.16 -11.37 16.19
CA LEU A 418 -14.47 -11.90 16.55
C LEU A 418 -15.58 -10.88 16.31
N ARG A 419 -16.77 -11.33 15.92
CA ARG A 419 -18.00 -10.54 15.92
C ARG A 419 -19.19 -11.32 16.49
N HIS A 420 -20.15 -10.61 17.07
CA HIS A 420 -21.47 -11.18 17.32
C HIS A 420 -22.28 -11.22 16.01
N PRO A 421 -23.06 -12.28 15.71
CA PRO A 421 -23.77 -12.40 14.43
C PRO A 421 -24.78 -11.28 14.19
N SER A 422 -25.49 -10.83 15.25
CA SER A 422 -26.39 -9.68 15.17
C SER A 422 -25.70 -8.32 15.42
N GLN A 423 -24.36 -8.30 15.43
CA GLN A 423 -23.52 -7.11 15.64
C GLN A 423 -23.78 -6.33 16.93
N HIS A 424 -24.36 -6.96 17.96
CA HIS A 424 -24.50 -6.33 19.27
C HIS A 424 -23.14 -6.14 19.95
N ASN A 425 -23.04 -5.04 20.71
CA ASN A 425 -21.92 -4.79 21.60
C ASN A 425 -22.11 -5.63 22.88
N LEU A 426 -21.24 -6.62 23.09
CA LEU A 426 -21.25 -7.49 24.27
C LEU A 426 -20.40 -6.93 25.43
N GLY A 427 -20.03 -5.64 25.37
CA GLY A 427 -19.10 -5.00 26.31
C GLY A 427 -17.65 -5.43 26.05
N ARG A 428 -16.80 -5.34 27.08
CA ARG A 428 -15.39 -5.79 27.00
C ARG A 428 -15.29 -7.32 26.97
N LEU A 429 -14.34 -7.84 26.21
CA LEU A 429 -13.96 -9.25 26.19
C LEU A 429 -12.72 -9.44 27.08
N PHE A 430 -12.84 -10.29 28.09
CA PHE A 430 -11.77 -10.75 28.95
C PHE A 430 -11.24 -12.08 28.41
N ILE A 431 -9.93 -12.16 28.19
CA ILE A 431 -9.25 -13.36 27.72
C ILE A 431 -8.21 -13.69 28.78
N SER A 432 -8.32 -14.87 29.39
CA SER A 432 -7.42 -15.33 30.44
C SER A 432 -6.70 -16.60 30.01
N ASP A 433 -5.40 -16.69 30.24
CA ASP A 433 -4.63 -17.93 30.03
C ASP A 433 -4.82 -18.93 31.19
N GLU A 434 -4.12 -20.06 31.14
CA GLU A 434 -4.16 -21.09 32.20
C GLU A 434 -3.54 -20.62 33.52
N GLU A 435 -2.71 -19.57 33.49
CA GLU A 435 -2.10 -18.95 34.67
C GLU A 435 -2.98 -17.82 35.28
N ASN A 436 -4.18 -17.61 34.75
CA ASN A 436 -5.11 -16.52 35.08
C ASN A 436 -4.58 -15.10 34.73
N SER A 437 -3.52 -14.99 33.94
CA SER A 437 -3.10 -13.72 33.35
C SER A 437 -4.17 -13.29 32.34
N THR A 438 -4.59 -12.03 32.38
CA THR A 438 -5.79 -11.59 31.64
C THR A 438 -5.51 -10.36 30.79
N ILE A 439 -5.96 -10.40 29.53
CA ILE A 439 -6.05 -9.25 28.63
C ILE A 439 -7.51 -8.82 28.46
N ILE A 440 -7.74 -7.50 28.37
CA ILE A 440 -9.08 -6.91 28.26
C ILE A 440 -9.19 -6.20 26.91
N ILE A 441 -10.06 -6.69 26.05
CA ILE A 441 -10.27 -6.20 24.69
C ILE A 441 -11.59 -5.43 24.61
N PRO A 442 -11.57 -4.14 24.26
CA PRO A 442 -12.81 -3.40 24.05
C PRO A 442 -13.50 -3.84 22.76
N TRP A 443 -14.83 -3.72 22.73
CA TRP A 443 -15.57 -3.76 21.47
C TRP A 443 -15.32 -2.46 20.71
N LEU A 444 -14.89 -2.54 19.45
CA LEU A 444 -14.62 -1.37 18.61
C LEU A 444 -15.39 -1.43 17.30
N GLN A 445 -15.63 -0.24 16.75
CA GLN A 445 -16.17 -0.01 15.42
C GLN A 445 -15.04 0.25 14.42
N GLU A 446 -15.36 0.12 13.14
CA GLU A 446 -14.48 0.34 11.99
C GLU A 446 -13.22 -0.55 11.94
N GLN A 447 -13.25 -1.73 12.55
CA GLN A 447 -12.14 -2.68 12.39
C GLN A 447 -12.13 -3.33 11.00
N LEU A 448 -10.98 -3.88 10.62
CA LEU A 448 -10.77 -4.39 9.26
C LEU A 448 -11.54 -5.70 9.02
N THR A 449 -11.36 -6.74 9.86
CA THR A 449 -12.00 -8.07 9.65
C THR A 449 -13.50 -8.00 9.73
N TYR A 450 -13.96 -7.42 10.83
CA TYR A 450 -15.36 -7.18 11.08
C TYR A 450 -15.47 -5.73 11.47
N PRO A 451 -16.27 -4.90 10.75
CA PRO A 451 -16.42 -3.50 11.10
C PRO A 451 -16.79 -3.30 12.58
N ASN A 452 -17.54 -4.22 13.17
CA ASN A 452 -17.94 -4.18 14.57
C ASN A 452 -17.51 -5.48 15.27
N GLY A 453 -16.62 -5.40 16.26
CA GLY A 453 -16.14 -6.62 16.93
C GLY A 453 -14.97 -6.44 17.88
N TYR A 454 -14.18 -7.51 18.01
CA TYR A 454 -12.98 -7.62 18.83
C TYR A 454 -11.81 -8.04 17.96
N SER A 455 -10.62 -7.52 18.23
CA SER A 455 -9.36 -8.01 17.66
C SER A 455 -8.34 -8.19 18.77
N VAL A 456 -7.55 -9.26 18.68
CA VAL A 456 -6.50 -9.59 19.65
C VAL A 456 -5.42 -10.40 18.96
N VAL A 457 -4.22 -10.36 19.52
CA VAL A 457 -3.17 -11.34 19.20
C VAL A 457 -3.00 -12.25 20.41
N SER A 458 -2.92 -13.55 20.18
CA SER A 458 -2.71 -14.53 21.25
C SER A 458 -1.75 -15.62 20.79
N ARG A 459 -1.08 -16.28 21.74
CA ARG A 459 -0.11 -17.33 21.46
C ARG A 459 -0.84 -18.61 21.01
N ALA A 460 -0.31 -19.28 20.01
CA ALA A 460 -0.77 -20.60 19.58
C ALA A 460 -0.43 -21.66 20.63
N ASN A 461 -1.09 -22.81 20.55
CA ASN A 461 -0.91 -23.98 21.40
C ASN A 461 -1.24 -23.71 22.87
N GLN A 462 -2.23 -22.86 23.10
CA GLN A 462 -2.69 -22.44 24.43
C GLN A 462 -4.20 -22.64 24.58
N THR A 463 -4.62 -22.76 25.83
CA THR A 463 -6.03 -22.70 26.24
C THR A 463 -6.33 -21.32 26.80
N TYR A 464 -7.40 -20.69 26.30
CA TYR A 464 -7.85 -19.39 26.77
C TYR A 464 -9.31 -19.42 27.22
N THR A 465 -9.56 -18.83 28.37
CA THR A 465 -10.91 -18.58 28.88
C THR A 465 -11.42 -17.24 28.38
N PHE A 466 -12.50 -17.25 27.62
CA PHE A 466 -13.15 -16.04 27.11
C PHE A 466 -14.37 -15.73 28.00
N ALA A 467 -14.49 -14.48 28.42
CA ALA A 467 -15.64 -13.99 29.18
C ALA A 467 -16.03 -12.59 28.70
N PHE A 468 -17.32 -12.34 28.51
CA PHE A 468 -17.83 -11.03 28.08
C PHE A 468 -18.35 -10.24 29.28
N GLU A 469 -18.14 -8.92 29.28
CA GLU A 469 -18.47 -8.01 30.39
C GLU A 469 -19.96 -7.98 30.71
N THR A 470 -20.82 -8.06 29.71
CA THR A 470 -22.26 -8.07 29.98
C THR A 470 -22.64 -9.38 30.65
N ASN A 471 -23.28 -9.30 31.83
CA ASN A 471 -23.97 -10.41 32.54
C ASN A 471 -25.10 -11.07 31.73
N ILE A 472 -25.22 -10.74 30.44
CA ILE A 472 -25.95 -11.53 29.47
C ILE A 472 -25.12 -12.81 29.27
N GLN A 473 -25.21 -13.73 30.23
CA GLN A 473 -24.96 -15.15 30.01
C GLN A 473 -26.05 -15.54 29.01
N PRO A 474 -25.79 -15.49 27.70
CA PRO A 474 -26.86 -15.75 26.78
C PRO A 474 -27.22 -17.21 27.02
N LYS A 475 -28.50 -17.54 27.08
CA LYS A 475 -28.89 -18.96 26.98
C LYS A 475 -28.28 -19.63 25.73
N ASP A 476 -27.83 -18.80 24.76
CA ASP A 476 -27.22 -19.13 23.48
C ASP A 476 -25.97 -18.25 23.19
N LEU A 477 -24.77 -18.66 23.63
CA LEU A 477 -23.52 -17.97 23.28
C LEU A 477 -23.24 -18.14 21.77
N CYS A 478 -23.09 -17.03 21.05
CA CYS A 478 -22.90 -17.05 19.60
C CYS A 478 -21.92 -15.96 19.14
N TYR A 479 -20.86 -16.35 18.44
CA TYR A 479 -19.95 -15.44 17.75
C TYR A 479 -19.31 -16.12 16.54
N THR A 480 -18.92 -15.31 15.57
CA THR A 480 -18.17 -15.74 14.38
C THR A 480 -16.75 -15.22 14.50
N GLY A 481 -15.76 -16.05 14.16
CA GLY A 481 -14.36 -15.71 14.30
C GLY A 481 -13.55 -15.95 13.04
N VAL A 482 -12.49 -15.16 12.85
CA VAL A 482 -11.40 -15.50 11.92
C VAL A 482 -10.11 -15.50 12.69
N ILE A 483 -9.34 -16.58 12.52
CA ILE A 483 -7.97 -16.69 13.03
C ILE A 483 -7.03 -16.67 11.82
N TYR A 484 -6.08 -15.76 11.84
CA TYR A 484 -5.10 -15.60 10.77
C TYR A 484 -3.81 -16.34 11.09
N ASP A 485 -3.14 -16.78 10.02
CA ASP A 485 -1.78 -17.33 10.03
C ASP A 485 -1.56 -18.56 10.92
N VAL A 486 -2.60 -19.38 11.07
CA VAL A 486 -2.54 -20.69 11.75
C VAL A 486 -1.70 -21.67 10.94
N ALA A 487 -0.55 -22.08 11.48
CA ALA A 487 0.25 -23.15 10.88
C ALA A 487 -0.42 -24.53 11.07
N PRO A 488 -0.09 -25.56 10.26
CA PRO A 488 -0.69 -26.89 10.40
C PRO A 488 -0.54 -27.55 11.78
N SER A 489 0.50 -27.17 12.54
CA SER A 489 0.76 -27.64 13.90
C SER A 489 0.13 -26.78 14.98
N ASP A 490 -0.37 -25.60 14.64
CA ASP A 490 -0.91 -24.65 15.60
C ASP A 490 -2.35 -25.03 15.97
N TYR A 491 -2.68 -24.90 17.24
CA TYR A 491 -4.05 -24.99 17.73
C TYR A 491 -4.37 -23.88 18.73
N LEU A 492 -5.65 -23.62 18.96
CA LEU A 492 -6.14 -22.70 19.98
C LEU A 492 -7.36 -23.33 20.64
N ILE A 493 -7.35 -23.48 21.96
CA ILE A 493 -8.52 -23.96 22.70
C ILE A 493 -9.19 -22.75 23.34
N ILE A 494 -10.43 -22.45 22.94
CA ILE A 494 -11.23 -21.39 23.56
C ILE A 494 -12.27 -22.05 24.46
N GLN A 495 -12.22 -21.74 25.76
CA GLN A 495 -13.19 -22.16 26.75
C GLN A 495 -14.03 -20.98 27.24
N HIS A 496 -15.27 -21.26 27.65
CA HIS A 496 -16.18 -20.27 28.22
C HIS A 496 -16.65 -20.77 29.58
N GLN A 497 -16.62 -19.91 30.60
CA GLN A 497 -17.23 -20.22 31.88
C GLN A 497 -18.73 -19.93 31.83
N MET A 498 -19.52 -21.01 31.82
CA MET A 498 -20.98 -20.96 31.72
C MET A 498 -21.61 -21.48 33.02
N ASN A 499 -22.51 -20.70 33.61
CA ASN A 499 -23.23 -21.11 34.83
C ASN A 499 -24.43 -22.03 34.53
N VAL A 500 -24.79 -22.18 33.26
CA VAL A 500 -25.89 -23.03 32.76
C VAL A 500 -25.42 -23.71 31.48
N VAL A 501 -25.78 -24.97 31.26
CA VAL A 501 -25.51 -25.64 29.98
C VAL A 501 -26.28 -24.90 28.87
N PRO A 502 -25.59 -24.38 27.84
CA PRO A 502 -26.26 -23.63 26.76
C PRO A 502 -27.23 -24.54 26.01
N ALA A 503 -28.37 -23.98 25.59
CA ALA A 503 -29.34 -24.72 24.76
C ALA A 503 -28.81 -24.92 23.34
N LYS A 504 -27.98 -24.00 22.86
CA LYS A 504 -27.23 -24.07 21.61
C LYS A 504 -25.91 -23.30 21.73
N ALA A 505 -24.83 -23.85 21.16
CA ALA A 505 -23.56 -23.15 21.01
C ALA A 505 -23.17 -23.24 19.53
N ASP A 506 -23.23 -22.10 18.83
CA ASP A 506 -22.82 -21.98 17.43
C ASP A 506 -21.56 -21.10 17.37
N ILE A 507 -20.42 -21.72 17.05
CA ILE A 507 -19.15 -21.04 16.75
C ILE A 507 -18.90 -21.30 15.26
N ILE A 508 -18.88 -20.22 14.47
CA ILE A 508 -18.73 -20.27 13.01
C ILE A 508 -17.38 -19.68 12.61
#